data_AF-A0A2V8SGU3-F1
#
_entry.id   AF-A0A2V8SGU3-F1
#
_cell.length_a   1.000
_cell.length_b   1.000
_cell.length_c   1.000
_cell.angle_alpha   90.00
_cell.angle_beta   90.00
_cell.angle_gamma   90.00
#
_symmetry.space_group_name_H-M   'P 1'
#
loop_
_entity.id
_entity.type
_entity.pdbx_description
1 polymer ?
#
loop_
_entity_poly.entity_id
_entity_poly.type
_entity_poly.pdbx_seq_one_letter_code
_entity_poly.pdbx_strand_id
1 'polypeptide(L)'
;MPFSRLIPRPQKKSRVVAAVVLLLLVALAVFGLVSRSSQPAVRDINYTQLRELAETGAARSVNISGEDVVVSQTDGTTTHAIVTNAVAQHEVAAAFEKGHVPVEFETMQPGALATALNYVLPCAAILIFAFIGWRVYASMGVQSDLGTAETGVGQTVTFDDVAGVDEARAELAETIEFLRDPSKFGRLGGRSPRGILLSGPPGTGKTLLARAAACEAGVPFLSVSGSSFQEKFAGLGAARVRRLFARARKLAPCVIFIDEIDALGRRRGRGSDSASADQDQTLNQLLIEMDGFEQLIGVVVIASTNRPDILDTALTRPGRFDREITVNFADMRGREQIRRVHARKLTLEDGLDLSWIARGTPGFSGADLANLLNEAAIAATRDDSDAVGRKHVEYARDKILMGVERQGFLMDEEERYATAVHESGHVAVGLAVKNGDPIHKVSILPRGRALGVTQALPERDRLMRTREYLEDQIAMLLGGRAAEILLLDTMTAGASNDIERAVEIARRMVAEFGMSPLGPIHLGKPEDPHSQTLLDRIEHATAEIVSAQMKRACDVVDSRREEIARLVAGLMERDTLDADEIHEAFAAQDEQAAA
;
A
#
# COMPACT_ATOMS: atom_id res chain seq x y z
N MET A 1 -28.62 -30.03 -4.41
CA MET A 1 -27.57 -30.57 -3.51
C MET A 1 -27.19 -29.49 -2.51
N PRO A 2 -27.08 -29.77 -1.20
CA PRO A 2 -27.13 -28.73 -0.18
C PRO A 2 -25.76 -28.10 0.11
N PHE A 3 -25.82 -26.81 0.41
CA PHE A 3 -24.78 -25.95 0.98
C PHE A 3 -24.24 -26.53 2.30
N SER A 4 -23.00 -27.02 2.32
CA SER A 4 -22.31 -27.35 3.59
C SER A 4 -20.77 -27.37 3.46
N ARG A 5 -20.14 -26.27 3.03
CA ARG A 5 -18.67 -26.10 3.17
C ARG A 5 -18.23 -24.66 3.38
N LEU A 6 -18.56 -24.08 4.53
CA LEU A 6 -17.91 -22.85 5.03
C LEU A 6 -17.82 -22.89 6.55
N ILE A 7 -17.01 -23.82 7.07
CA ILE A 7 -16.44 -23.71 8.43
C ILE A 7 -14.94 -24.02 8.27
N PRO A 8 -14.03 -23.06 8.49
CA PRO A 8 -12.61 -23.36 8.44
C PRO A 8 -12.29 -24.35 9.56
N ARG A 9 -11.81 -25.55 9.20
CA ARG A 9 -11.25 -26.49 10.18
C ARG A 9 -10.11 -25.77 10.90
N PRO A 10 -10.15 -25.58 12.23
CA PRO A 10 -9.02 -24.98 12.93
C PRO A 10 -7.81 -25.88 12.69
N GLN A 11 -6.74 -25.30 12.14
CA GLN A 11 -5.48 -25.99 11.93
C GLN A 11 -5.08 -26.68 13.23
N LYS A 12 -4.60 -27.94 13.16
CA LYS A 12 -4.13 -28.74 14.32
C LYS A 12 -3.24 -27.92 15.29
N LYS A 13 -2.54 -26.89 14.77
CA LYS A 13 -1.69 -25.95 15.48
C LYS A 13 -2.41 -25.09 16.54
N SER A 14 -3.65 -24.64 16.28
CA SER A 14 -4.44 -23.85 17.24
C SER A 14 -4.87 -24.69 18.47
N ARG A 15 -5.13 -25.99 18.28
CA ARG A 15 -5.50 -26.91 19.36
C ARG A 15 -4.36 -27.17 20.33
N VAL A 16 -3.11 -27.18 19.85
CA VAL A 16 -1.93 -27.37 20.70
C VAL A 16 -1.67 -26.15 21.56
N VAL A 17 -1.77 -24.94 20.99
CA VAL A 17 -1.61 -23.69 21.76
C VAL A 17 -2.72 -23.54 22.80
N ALA A 18 -3.96 -23.83 22.43
CA ALA A 18 -5.09 -23.81 23.37
C ALA A 18 -4.92 -24.83 24.51
N ALA A 19 -4.41 -26.02 24.22
CA ALA A 19 -4.15 -27.04 25.24
C ALA A 19 -3.06 -26.61 26.23
N VAL A 20 -1.99 -25.95 25.76
CA VAL A 20 -0.91 -25.45 26.62
C VAL A 20 -1.40 -24.32 27.54
N VAL A 21 -2.20 -23.38 27.00
CA VAL A 21 -2.79 -22.29 27.80
C VAL A 21 -3.77 -22.82 28.86
N LEU A 22 -4.59 -23.81 28.51
CA LEU A 22 -5.51 -24.45 29.45
C LEU A 22 -4.75 -25.15 30.59
N LEU A 23 -3.65 -25.83 30.27
CA LEU A 23 -2.83 -26.53 31.26
C LEU A 23 -2.13 -25.55 32.22
N LEU A 24 -1.70 -24.39 31.71
CA LEU A 24 -1.15 -23.30 32.51
C LEU A 24 -2.21 -22.73 33.48
N LEU A 25 -3.42 -22.50 33.01
CA LEU A 25 -4.53 -21.99 33.84
C LEU A 25 -4.94 -22.99 34.93
N VAL A 26 -4.96 -24.29 34.61
CA VAL A 26 -5.24 -25.35 35.59
C VAL A 26 -4.13 -25.41 36.65
N ALA A 27 -2.86 -25.29 36.24
CA ALA A 27 -1.74 -25.27 37.19
C ALA A 27 -1.82 -24.05 38.14
N LEU A 28 -2.16 -22.87 37.62
CA LEU A 28 -2.38 -21.66 38.42
C LEU A 28 -3.57 -21.80 39.38
N ALA A 29 -4.66 -22.42 38.92
CA ALA A 29 -5.83 -22.68 39.75
C ALA A 29 -5.54 -23.68 40.88
N VAL A 30 -4.80 -24.76 40.59
CA VAL A 30 -4.38 -25.74 41.61
C VAL A 30 -3.41 -25.11 42.60
N PHE A 31 -2.47 -24.29 42.14
CA PHE A 31 -1.58 -23.54 43.03
C PHE A 31 -2.38 -22.62 43.96
N GLY A 32 -3.32 -21.84 43.42
CA GLY A 32 -4.20 -20.98 44.23
C GLY A 32 -5.08 -21.76 45.22
N LEU A 33 -5.50 -22.98 44.89
CA LEU A 33 -6.29 -23.83 45.78
C LEU A 33 -5.46 -24.40 46.94
N VAL A 34 -4.24 -24.85 46.65
CA VAL A 34 -3.29 -25.38 47.66
C VAL A 34 -2.80 -24.27 48.59
N SER A 35 -2.58 -23.06 48.07
CA SER A 35 -2.23 -21.91 48.91
C SER A 35 -3.36 -21.45 49.83
N ARG A 36 -4.63 -21.73 49.48
CA ARG A 36 -5.80 -21.38 50.30
C ARG A 36 -6.12 -22.36 51.42
N SER A 37 -5.65 -23.61 51.37
CA SER A 37 -6.03 -24.65 52.34
C SER A 37 -5.30 -24.57 53.68
N SER A 38 -4.39 -23.60 53.89
CA SER A 38 -3.48 -23.58 55.04
C SER A 38 -3.72 -22.46 56.06
N GLN A 39 -4.89 -21.82 56.08
CA GLN A 39 -5.21 -20.84 57.15
C GLN A 39 -6.46 -21.27 57.94
N PRO A 40 -6.33 -21.59 59.24
CA PRO A 40 -7.48 -21.72 60.13
C PRO A 40 -8.24 -20.39 60.20
N ALA A 41 -9.54 -20.42 60.47
CA ALA A 41 -10.34 -19.21 60.66
C ALA A 41 -9.96 -18.54 62.00
N VAL A 42 -8.92 -17.71 61.99
CA VAL A 42 -8.47 -16.97 63.18
C VAL A 42 -9.10 -15.58 63.20
N ARG A 43 -9.62 -15.15 64.36
CA ARG A 43 -10.14 -13.81 64.54
C ARG A 43 -8.98 -12.86 64.85
N ASP A 44 -8.77 -11.87 63.99
CA ASP A 44 -7.77 -10.83 64.23
C ASP A 44 -8.29 -9.83 65.28
N ILE A 45 -7.52 -9.64 66.36
CA ILE A 45 -7.76 -8.62 67.38
C ILE A 45 -6.62 -7.60 67.40
N ASN A 46 -6.91 -6.37 67.82
CA ASN A 46 -5.89 -5.33 67.93
C ASN A 46 -5.12 -5.43 69.27
N TYR A 47 -3.99 -4.71 69.36
CA TYR A 47 -3.12 -4.71 70.55
C TYR A 47 -3.84 -4.33 71.85
N THR A 48 -4.77 -3.37 71.80
CA THR A 48 -5.53 -2.93 72.97
C THR A 48 -6.46 -4.03 73.49
N GLN A 49 -7.12 -4.75 72.59
CA GLN A 49 -7.97 -5.91 72.91
C GLN A 49 -7.14 -7.09 73.43
N LEU A 50 -5.93 -7.29 72.90
CA LEU A 50 -4.98 -8.30 73.38
C LEU A 50 -4.58 -8.03 74.85
N ARG A 51 -4.34 -6.77 75.18
CA ARG A 51 -4.01 -6.35 76.56
C ARG A 51 -5.19 -6.48 77.52
N GLU A 52 -6.40 -6.13 77.07
CA GLU A 52 -7.64 -6.31 77.84
C GLU A 52 -7.90 -7.80 78.16
N LEU A 53 -7.60 -8.70 77.21
CA LEU A 53 -7.68 -10.15 77.42
C LEU A 53 -6.64 -10.68 78.42
N ALA A 54 -5.48 -10.03 78.52
CA ALA A 54 -4.49 -10.34 79.55
C ALA A 54 -4.93 -9.91 80.95
N GLU A 55 -5.57 -8.75 81.07
CA GLU A 55 -6.01 -8.17 82.36
C GLU A 55 -7.29 -8.82 82.91
N THR A 56 -8.18 -9.31 82.03
CA THR A 56 -9.45 -9.96 82.41
C THR A 56 -9.33 -11.44 82.80
N GLY A 57 -8.17 -12.07 82.59
CA GLY A 57 -7.91 -13.46 82.98
C GLY A 57 -8.62 -14.52 82.13
N ALA A 58 -9.13 -14.15 80.95
CA ALA A 58 -9.88 -15.06 80.05
C ALA A 58 -8.97 -15.94 79.15
N ALA A 59 -7.65 -15.84 79.29
CA ALA A 59 -6.68 -16.58 78.50
C ALA A 59 -6.19 -17.85 79.21
N ARG A 60 -6.13 -18.97 78.48
CA ARG A 60 -5.65 -20.28 78.94
C ARG A 60 -4.19 -20.54 78.59
N SER A 61 -3.76 -20.12 77.41
CA SER A 61 -2.35 -20.16 76.98
C SER A 61 -2.10 -19.11 75.90
N VAL A 62 -0.87 -18.62 75.85
CA VAL A 62 -0.41 -17.67 74.83
C VAL A 62 0.81 -18.24 74.12
N ASN A 63 0.71 -18.38 72.81
CA ASN A 63 1.81 -18.81 71.95
C ASN A 63 2.31 -17.62 71.13
N ILE A 64 3.58 -17.28 71.30
CA ILE A 64 4.23 -16.20 70.55
C ILE A 64 5.16 -16.83 69.50
N SER A 65 4.85 -16.59 68.22
CA SER A 65 5.59 -17.11 67.06
C SER A 65 6.01 -15.95 66.15
N GLY A 66 7.23 -15.43 66.35
CA GLY A 66 7.71 -14.28 65.56
C GLY A 66 6.92 -13.01 65.88
N GLU A 67 6.24 -12.43 64.88
CA GLU A 67 5.36 -11.26 65.04
C GLU A 67 3.92 -11.64 65.42
N ASP A 68 3.57 -12.92 65.33
CA ASP A 68 2.23 -13.43 65.56
C ASP A 68 2.06 -13.89 67.02
N VAL A 69 1.01 -13.40 67.67
CA VAL A 69 0.60 -13.79 69.02
C VAL A 69 -0.75 -14.48 68.93
N VAL A 70 -0.79 -15.77 69.24
CA VAL A 70 -2.01 -16.57 69.27
C VAL A 70 -2.41 -16.82 70.72
N VAL A 71 -3.58 -16.34 71.10
CA VAL A 71 -4.15 -16.54 72.44
C VAL A 71 -5.27 -17.56 72.37
N SER A 72 -5.16 -18.62 73.18
CA SER A 72 -6.25 -19.57 73.39
C SER A 72 -7.04 -19.17 74.64
N GLN A 73 -8.32 -18.87 74.49
CA GLN A 73 -9.19 -18.47 75.61
C GLN A 73 -9.77 -19.70 76.32
N THR A 74 -10.23 -19.52 77.57
CA THR A 74 -10.89 -20.60 78.34
C THR A 74 -12.15 -21.14 77.68
N ASP A 75 -12.77 -20.37 76.79
CA ASP A 75 -14.00 -20.72 76.06
C ASP A 75 -13.72 -21.56 74.80
N GLY A 76 -12.45 -21.91 74.54
CA GLY A 76 -12.04 -22.75 73.40
C GLY A 76 -11.84 -22.00 72.08
N THR A 77 -11.98 -20.67 72.08
CA THR A 77 -11.69 -19.83 70.90
C THR A 77 -10.21 -19.45 70.85
N THR A 78 -9.67 -19.39 69.62
CA THR A 78 -8.30 -18.91 69.36
C THR A 78 -8.36 -17.56 68.66
N THR A 79 -7.56 -16.63 69.15
CA THR A 79 -7.53 -15.25 68.68
C THR A 79 -6.12 -14.89 68.27
N HIS A 80 -5.97 -14.19 67.16
CA HIS A 80 -4.68 -13.84 66.57
C HIS A 80 -4.47 -12.34 66.63
N ALA A 81 -3.27 -11.93 67.01
CA ALA A 81 -2.86 -10.55 67.01
C ALA A 81 -1.43 -10.46 66.46
N ILE A 82 -1.18 -9.47 65.62
CA ILE A 82 0.16 -9.18 65.11
C ILE A 82 0.75 -8.07 65.96
N VAL A 83 1.89 -8.35 66.59
CA VAL A 83 2.65 -7.38 67.39
C VAL A 83 4.04 -7.26 66.79
N THR A 84 4.26 -6.24 65.97
CA THR A 84 5.50 -6.05 65.19
C THR A 84 6.66 -5.46 66.00
N ASN A 85 6.42 -4.94 67.21
CA ASN A 85 7.45 -4.33 68.04
C ASN A 85 7.90 -5.28 69.18
N ALA A 86 9.18 -5.63 69.20
CA ALA A 86 9.78 -6.51 70.21
C ALA A 86 9.58 -6.02 71.67
N VAL A 87 9.54 -4.68 71.89
CA VAL A 87 9.28 -4.12 73.23
C VAL A 87 7.83 -4.37 73.65
N ALA A 88 6.89 -4.18 72.73
CA ALA A 88 5.47 -4.43 72.98
C ALA A 88 5.17 -5.93 73.16
N GLN A 89 5.91 -6.82 72.49
CA GLN A 89 5.82 -8.27 72.70
C GLN A 89 6.25 -8.66 74.11
N HIS A 90 7.34 -8.09 74.62
CA HIS A 90 7.76 -8.31 76.00
C HIS A 90 6.77 -7.75 77.03
N GLU A 91 6.15 -6.59 76.76
CA GLU A 91 5.09 -6.04 77.62
C GLU A 91 3.85 -6.94 77.67
N VAL A 92 3.45 -7.50 76.53
CA VAL A 92 2.31 -8.42 76.45
C VAL A 92 2.64 -9.74 77.16
N ALA A 93 3.81 -10.32 76.92
CA ALA A 93 4.24 -11.52 77.62
C ALA A 93 4.26 -11.32 79.15
N ALA A 94 4.79 -10.18 79.62
CA ALA A 94 4.80 -9.82 81.04
C ALA A 94 3.38 -9.61 81.62
N ALA A 95 2.45 -9.06 80.84
CA ALA A 95 1.05 -8.89 81.25
C ALA A 95 0.35 -10.25 81.45
N PHE A 96 0.59 -11.22 80.55
CA PHE A 96 0.03 -12.57 80.67
C PHE A 96 0.71 -13.42 81.76
N GLU A 97 2.02 -13.24 82.00
CA GLU A 97 2.72 -13.86 83.14
C GLU A 97 2.17 -13.38 84.49
N LYS A 98 1.86 -12.08 84.62
CA LYS A 98 1.27 -11.51 85.84
C LYS A 98 -0.13 -12.08 86.13
N GLY A 99 -0.84 -12.51 85.08
CA GLY A 99 -2.10 -13.25 85.13
C GLY A 99 -1.97 -14.75 85.42
N HIS A 100 -0.76 -15.28 85.64
CA HIS A 100 -0.46 -16.71 85.81
C HIS A 100 -0.85 -17.60 84.60
N VAL A 101 -0.82 -17.04 83.38
CA VAL A 101 -1.08 -17.77 82.14
C VAL A 101 0.25 -18.29 81.56
N PRO A 102 0.37 -19.57 81.17
CA PRO A 102 1.60 -20.08 80.55
C PRO A 102 1.82 -19.43 79.16
N VAL A 103 3.03 -18.90 78.96
CA VAL A 103 3.48 -18.30 77.70
C VAL A 103 4.55 -19.20 77.08
N GLU A 104 4.30 -19.71 75.87
CA GLU A 104 5.26 -20.51 75.10
C GLU A 104 5.75 -19.77 73.86
N PHE A 105 7.05 -19.85 73.59
CA PHE A 105 7.65 -19.29 72.37
C PHE A 105 7.94 -20.43 71.39
N GLU A 106 7.25 -20.45 70.25
CA GLU A 106 7.50 -21.42 69.18
C GLU A 106 8.32 -20.78 68.05
N THR A 107 9.33 -21.51 67.57
CA THR A 107 10.05 -21.12 66.35
C THR A 107 9.42 -21.84 65.16
N MET A 108 8.74 -21.09 64.28
CA MET A 108 8.25 -21.63 63.02
C MET A 108 9.43 -21.94 62.09
N GLN A 109 10.01 -23.15 62.19
CA GLN A 109 10.78 -23.72 61.10
C GLN A 109 9.83 -24.55 60.22
N PRO A 110 9.48 -24.09 59.00
CA PRO A 110 8.71 -24.93 58.09
C PRO A 110 9.50 -26.22 57.80
N GLY A 111 8.85 -27.37 57.97
CA GLY A 111 9.49 -28.67 57.83
C GLY A 111 10.17 -28.81 56.47
N ALA A 112 11.39 -29.38 56.45
CA ALA A 112 12.24 -29.44 55.26
C ALA A 112 11.55 -30.01 54.01
N LEU A 113 10.58 -30.92 54.18
CA LEU A 113 9.75 -31.48 53.12
C LEU A 113 8.77 -30.47 52.50
N ALA A 114 8.14 -29.62 53.31
CA ALA A 114 7.23 -28.57 52.85
C ALA A 114 8.01 -27.46 52.11
N THR A 115 9.19 -27.10 52.63
CA THR A 115 10.09 -26.13 51.99
C THR A 115 10.62 -26.68 50.66
N ALA A 116 11.03 -27.96 50.61
CA ALA A 116 11.46 -28.61 49.38
C ALA A 116 10.31 -28.68 48.35
N LEU A 117 9.10 -29.04 48.76
CA LEU A 117 7.97 -29.13 47.82
C LEU A 117 7.61 -27.75 47.25
N ASN A 118 7.68 -26.68 48.06
CA ASN A 118 7.32 -25.33 47.62
C ASN A 118 8.32 -24.73 46.61
N TYR A 119 9.61 -25.11 46.68
CA TYR A 119 10.63 -24.62 45.74
C TYR A 119 10.90 -25.58 44.57
N VAL A 120 10.77 -26.89 44.75
CA VAL A 120 11.05 -27.88 43.70
C VAL A 120 9.93 -27.92 42.66
N LEU A 121 8.67 -27.78 43.05
CA LEU A 121 7.54 -27.78 42.11
C LEU A 121 7.60 -26.65 41.07
N PRO A 122 7.82 -25.36 41.43
CA PRO A 122 7.93 -24.30 40.45
C PRO A 122 9.18 -24.44 39.56
N CYS A 123 10.31 -24.88 40.11
CA CYS A 123 11.52 -25.14 39.31
C CYS A 123 11.29 -26.28 38.30
N ALA A 124 10.64 -27.37 38.71
CA ALA A 124 10.28 -28.47 37.83
C ALA A 124 9.27 -28.05 36.75
N ALA A 125 8.29 -27.21 37.10
CA ALA A 125 7.35 -26.65 36.14
C ALA A 125 8.06 -25.80 35.08
N ILE A 126 8.96 -24.90 35.49
CA ILE A 126 9.75 -24.06 34.56
C ILE A 126 10.58 -24.95 33.60
N LEU A 127 11.21 -26.01 34.11
CA LEU A 127 11.99 -26.93 33.28
C LEU A 127 11.11 -27.71 32.28
N ILE A 128 9.92 -28.14 32.69
CA ILE A 128 8.95 -28.81 31.81
C ILE A 128 8.44 -27.82 30.74
N PHE A 129 8.14 -26.58 31.11
CA PHE A 129 7.73 -25.52 30.17
C PHE A 129 8.85 -25.15 29.20
N ALA A 130 10.10 -25.06 29.66
CA ALA A 130 11.25 -24.83 28.80
C ALA A 130 11.46 -25.99 27.81
N PHE A 131 11.26 -27.23 28.25
CA PHE A 131 11.38 -28.41 27.39
C PHE A 131 10.24 -28.50 26.35
N ILE A 132 9.01 -28.20 26.74
CA ILE A 132 7.87 -28.13 25.82
C ILE A 132 8.04 -26.96 24.85
N GLY A 133 8.47 -25.80 25.33
CA GLY A 133 8.79 -24.63 24.52
C GLY A 133 9.89 -24.92 23.50
N TRP A 134 10.95 -25.65 23.90
CA TRP A 134 12.00 -26.10 22.99
C TRP A 134 11.50 -27.12 21.96
N ARG A 135 10.64 -28.08 22.35
CA ARG A 135 9.97 -29.01 21.42
C ARG A 135 9.02 -28.29 20.45
N VAL A 136 8.31 -27.26 20.89
CA VAL A 136 7.46 -26.42 20.05
C VAL A 136 8.31 -25.56 19.12
N TYR A 137 9.37 -24.91 19.61
CA TYR A 137 10.31 -24.13 18.78
C TYR A 137 11.01 -24.99 17.72
N ALA A 138 11.43 -26.21 18.09
CA ALA A 138 12.02 -27.17 17.16
C ALA A 138 11.02 -27.74 16.15
N SER A 139 9.73 -27.85 16.52
CA SER A 139 8.65 -28.28 15.60
C SER A 139 8.01 -27.12 14.82
N MET A 140 8.21 -25.87 15.25
CA MET A 140 8.01 -24.63 14.50
C MET A 140 9.19 -24.38 13.56
N GLY A 141 9.63 -25.43 12.87
CA GLY A 141 10.81 -25.44 12.01
C GLY A 141 11.04 -24.09 11.35
N VAL A 142 12.23 -23.52 11.59
CA VAL A 142 12.78 -22.33 10.90
C VAL A 142 13.06 -22.64 9.41
N GLN A 143 12.25 -23.51 8.81
CA GLN A 143 11.82 -23.39 7.43
C GLN A 143 10.59 -22.49 7.45
N SER A 144 10.81 -21.17 7.61
CA SER A 144 9.96 -20.27 6.84
C SER A 144 10.28 -20.62 5.38
N ASP A 145 9.39 -21.37 4.76
CA ASP A 145 9.35 -21.45 3.30
C ASP A 145 9.40 -20.01 2.83
N LEU A 146 10.51 -19.68 2.19
CA LEU A 146 10.63 -18.46 1.42
C LEU A 146 9.31 -18.33 0.64
N GLY A 147 8.72 -17.13 0.63
CA GLY A 147 7.67 -16.79 -0.35
C GLY A 147 8.18 -16.80 -1.80
N THR A 148 9.19 -17.63 -2.15
CA THR A 148 9.44 -17.99 -3.54
C THR A 148 8.25 -18.86 -3.94
N ALA A 149 7.30 -18.26 -4.65
CA ALA A 149 6.41 -19.06 -5.47
C ALA A 149 7.31 -19.80 -6.49
N GLU A 150 7.55 -21.09 -6.27
CA GLU A 150 7.96 -21.97 -7.36
C GLU A 150 6.79 -21.96 -8.35
N THR A 151 6.88 -21.10 -9.35
CA THR A 151 6.11 -21.33 -10.56
C THR A 151 6.81 -22.47 -11.27
N GLY A 152 6.44 -23.69 -10.88
CA GLY A 152 6.62 -24.85 -11.74
C GLY A 152 6.09 -24.51 -13.14
N VAL A 153 6.70 -25.14 -14.14
CA VAL A 153 6.55 -24.99 -15.60
C VAL A 153 5.10 -25.09 -16.11
N GLY A 154 4.17 -24.28 -15.60
CA GLY A 154 2.72 -24.45 -15.73
C GLY A 154 1.95 -23.21 -16.15
N GLN A 155 2.53 -22.01 -16.06
CA GLN A 155 2.06 -20.85 -16.82
C GLN A 155 3.14 -20.47 -17.82
N THR A 156 3.04 -21.00 -19.03
CA THR A 156 3.87 -20.64 -20.18
C THR A 156 3.49 -19.23 -20.63
N VAL A 157 3.95 -18.22 -19.90
CA VAL A 157 3.94 -16.84 -20.40
C VAL A 157 5.05 -16.77 -21.43
N THR A 158 4.70 -16.42 -22.65
CA THR A 158 5.65 -16.26 -23.77
C THR A 158 5.81 -14.80 -24.10
N PHE A 159 6.79 -14.45 -24.94
CA PHE A 159 6.88 -13.08 -25.42
C PHE A 159 5.68 -12.63 -26.25
N ASP A 160 4.85 -13.54 -26.76
CA ASP A 160 3.61 -13.21 -27.47
C ASP A 160 2.51 -12.69 -26.54
N ASP A 161 2.65 -12.90 -25.23
CA ASP A 161 1.78 -12.34 -24.20
C ASP A 161 2.24 -10.94 -23.75
N VAL A 162 3.37 -10.45 -24.25
CA VAL A 162 3.95 -9.13 -23.94
C VAL A 162 3.91 -8.26 -25.19
N ALA A 163 3.15 -7.17 -25.13
CA ALA A 163 2.94 -6.26 -26.25
C ALA A 163 3.21 -4.80 -25.87
N GLY A 164 3.47 -3.95 -26.87
CA GLY A 164 3.64 -2.51 -26.68
C GLY A 164 4.94 -2.05 -26.01
N VAL A 165 5.92 -2.95 -25.86
CA VAL A 165 7.24 -2.68 -25.28
C VAL A 165 8.35 -3.34 -26.11
N ASP A 166 8.29 -3.15 -27.43
CA ASP A 166 9.10 -3.89 -28.42
C ASP A 166 10.61 -3.67 -28.23
N GLU A 167 11.03 -2.44 -27.89
CA GLU A 167 12.44 -2.13 -27.64
C GLU A 167 12.97 -2.86 -26.40
N ALA A 168 12.23 -2.78 -25.28
CA ALA A 168 12.60 -3.46 -24.05
C ALA A 168 12.58 -4.99 -24.20
N ARG A 169 11.63 -5.51 -24.98
CA ARG A 169 11.56 -6.92 -25.36
C ARG A 169 12.80 -7.33 -26.17
N ALA A 170 13.20 -6.56 -27.17
CA ALA A 170 14.34 -6.87 -28.02
C ALA A 170 15.66 -6.87 -27.23
N GLU A 171 15.90 -5.86 -26.39
CA GLU A 171 17.12 -5.77 -25.57
C GLU A 171 17.21 -6.90 -24.53
N LEU A 172 16.07 -7.26 -23.92
CA LEU A 172 16.01 -8.37 -22.99
C LEU A 172 16.16 -9.73 -23.70
N ALA A 173 15.61 -9.88 -24.90
CA ALA A 173 15.76 -11.09 -25.71
C ALA A 173 17.22 -11.32 -26.13
N GLU A 174 17.94 -10.28 -26.56
CA GLU A 174 19.39 -10.35 -26.83
C GLU A 174 20.14 -10.87 -25.60
N THR A 175 19.84 -10.30 -24.43
CA THR A 175 20.52 -10.66 -23.19
C THR A 175 20.27 -12.12 -22.79
N ILE A 176 19.06 -12.62 -23.02
CA ILE A 176 18.68 -13.98 -22.62
C ILE A 176 19.07 -15.02 -23.65
N GLU A 177 19.32 -14.63 -24.91
CA GLU A 177 19.95 -15.52 -25.90
C GLU A 177 21.32 -16.04 -25.41
N PHE A 178 22.05 -15.27 -24.59
CA PHE A 178 23.28 -15.73 -23.92
C PHE A 178 23.05 -16.91 -22.97
N LEU A 179 21.88 -17.01 -22.33
CA LEU A 179 21.54 -18.15 -21.47
C LEU A 179 21.23 -19.41 -22.29
N ARG A 180 20.71 -19.23 -23.50
CA ARG A 180 20.34 -20.33 -24.41
C ARG A 180 21.55 -20.90 -25.15
N ASP A 181 22.45 -20.04 -25.63
CA ASP A 181 23.69 -20.45 -26.30
C ASP A 181 24.91 -19.63 -25.82
N PRO A 182 25.48 -19.98 -24.65
CA PRO A 182 26.68 -19.31 -24.13
C PRO A 182 27.89 -19.38 -25.08
N SER A 183 27.95 -20.42 -25.94
CA SER A 183 29.09 -20.68 -26.81
C SER A 183 29.17 -19.70 -27.98
N LYS A 184 28.01 -19.33 -28.54
CA LYS A 184 27.88 -18.37 -29.64
C LYS A 184 28.46 -17.01 -29.27
N PHE A 185 28.19 -16.52 -28.07
CA PHE A 185 28.61 -15.20 -27.61
C PHE A 185 30.01 -15.19 -26.97
N GLY A 186 30.44 -16.30 -26.37
CA GLY A 186 31.80 -16.45 -25.84
C GLY A 186 32.89 -16.48 -26.93
N ARG A 187 32.55 -16.80 -28.19
CA ARG A 187 33.51 -16.95 -29.30
C ARG A 187 34.40 -15.73 -29.54
N LEU A 188 33.87 -14.52 -29.32
CA LEU A 188 34.60 -13.26 -29.50
C LEU A 188 35.01 -12.61 -28.17
N GLY A 189 34.97 -13.35 -27.06
CA GLY A 189 35.27 -12.82 -25.73
C GLY A 189 34.14 -12.02 -25.07
N GLY A 190 32.91 -12.09 -25.63
CA GLY A 190 31.72 -11.51 -25.02
C GLY A 190 31.41 -12.17 -23.68
N ARG A 191 31.04 -11.35 -22.68
CA ARG A 191 30.62 -11.81 -21.36
C ARG A 191 29.12 -11.61 -21.21
N SER A 192 28.44 -12.57 -20.59
CA SER A 192 27.03 -12.40 -20.22
C SER A 192 26.92 -11.22 -19.24
N PRO A 193 25.96 -10.30 -19.42
CA PRO A 193 25.66 -9.31 -18.40
C PRO A 193 25.22 -10.03 -17.13
N ARG A 194 25.58 -9.45 -15.98
CA ARG A 194 25.32 -10.06 -14.66
C ARG A 194 23.98 -9.63 -14.11
N GLY A 195 23.61 -8.39 -14.38
CA GLY A 195 22.41 -7.77 -13.82
C GLY A 195 21.71 -6.87 -14.81
N ILE A 196 20.40 -7.03 -14.90
CA ILE A 196 19.52 -6.17 -15.68
C ILE A 196 18.60 -5.44 -14.72
N LEU A 197 18.55 -4.11 -14.81
CA LEU A 197 17.60 -3.28 -14.10
C LEU A 197 16.49 -2.84 -15.05
N LEU A 198 15.27 -3.29 -14.79
CA LEU A 198 14.05 -2.83 -15.46
C LEU A 198 13.50 -1.62 -14.71
N SER A 199 13.63 -0.43 -15.27
CA SER A 199 13.10 0.81 -14.68
C SER A 199 11.87 1.30 -15.44
N GLY A 200 10.89 1.89 -14.74
CA GLY A 200 9.74 2.51 -15.40
C GLY A 200 8.48 2.54 -14.55
N PRO A 201 7.41 3.20 -15.00
CA PRO A 201 6.18 3.37 -14.23
C PRO A 201 5.54 2.04 -13.78
N PRO A 202 4.73 2.03 -12.71
CA PRO A 202 4.00 0.83 -12.30
C PRO A 202 3.02 0.39 -13.40
N GLY A 203 2.73 -0.92 -13.45
CA GLY A 203 1.74 -1.47 -14.40
C GLY A 203 2.19 -1.61 -15.86
N THR A 204 3.45 -1.29 -16.19
CA THR A 204 4.00 -1.43 -17.57
C THR A 204 4.44 -2.86 -17.93
N GLY A 205 4.24 -3.83 -17.04
CA GLY A 205 4.53 -5.24 -17.33
C GLY A 205 5.98 -5.68 -17.10
N LYS A 206 6.78 -4.95 -16.30
CA LYS A 206 8.18 -5.34 -15.97
C LYS A 206 8.32 -6.80 -15.48
N THR A 207 7.49 -7.20 -14.52
CA THR A 207 7.47 -8.57 -13.98
C THR A 207 7.00 -9.60 -15.01
N LEU A 208 6.05 -9.22 -15.88
CA LEU A 208 5.57 -10.07 -16.98
C LEU A 208 6.67 -10.28 -18.02
N LEU A 209 7.36 -9.21 -18.40
CA LEU A 209 8.46 -9.21 -19.36
C LEU A 209 9.63 -10.08 -18.87
N ALA A 210 10.06 -9.92 -17.62
CA ALA A 210 11.12 -10.75 -17.04
C ALA A 210 10.75 -12.25 -17.01
N ARG A 211 9.49 -12.57 -16.70
CA ARG A 211 8.98 -13.93 -16.68
C ARG A 211 8.91 -14.53 -18.09
N ALA A 212 8.33 -13.80 -19.05
CA ALA A 212 8.24 -14.21 -20.45
C ALA A 212 9.63 -14.55 -21.01
N ALA A 213 10.61 -13.72 -20.67
CA ALA A 213 11.95 -13.89 -21.16
C ALA A 213 12.65 -15.12 -20.56
N ALA A 214 12.47 -15.41 -19.27
CA ALA A 214 12.97 -16.66 -18.67
C ALA A 214 12.31 -17.91 -19.26
N CYS A 215 11.00 -17.85 -19.54
CA CYS A 215 10.27 -18.92 -20.22
C CYS A 215 10.78 -19.15 -21.65
N GLU A 216 11.05 -18.07 -22.41
CA GLU A 216 11.62 -18.16 -23.77
C GLU A 216 13.02 -18.81 -23.78
N ALA A 217 13.82 -18.54 -22.76
CA ALA A 217 15.13 -19.18 -22.58
C ALA A 217 15.05 -20.66 -22.16
N GLY A 218 13.88 -21.10 -21.67
CA GLY A 218 13.71 -22.44 -21.10
C GLY A 218 14.46 -22.66 -19.78
N VAL A 219 14.71 -21.59 -19.00
CA VAL A 219 15.45 -21.64 -17.73
C VAL A 219 14.53 -21.42 -16.51
N PRO A 220 14.84 -21.97 -15.32
CA PRO A 220 14.08 -21.70 -14.10
C PRO A 220 14.04 -20.20 -13.74
N PHE A 221 12.88 -19.74 -13.26
CA PHE A 221 12.63 -18.36 -12.84
C PHE A 221 12.41 -18.28 -11.32
N LEU A 222 13.34 -17.65 -10.60
CA LEU A 222 13.28 -17.45 -9.15
C LEU A 222 12.81 -16.03 -8.83
N SER A 223 11.54 -15.87 -8.49
CA SER A 223 10.95 -14.56 -8.16
C SER A 223 10.96 -14.29 -6.65
N VAL A 224 11.45 -13.11 -6.25
CA VAL A 224 11.36 -12.57 -4.88
C VAL A 224 10.98 -11.10 -4.93
N SER A 225 10.26 -10.60 -3.92
CA SER A 225 10.02 -9.16 -3.75
C SER A 225 11.11 -8.55 -2.86
N GLY A 226 11.60 -7.37 -3.20
CA GLY A 226 12.58 -6.58 -2.44
C GLY A 226 12.10 -6.28 -1.02
N SER A 227 10.79 -6.07 -0.85
CA SER A 227 10.16 -5.89 0.47
C SER A 227 10.31 -7.11 1.37
N SER A 228 10.40 -8.34 0.80
CA SER A 228 10.57 -9.58 1.59
C SER A 228 11.91 -9.68 2.33
N PHE A 229 12.85 -8.77 2.03
CA PHE A 229 14.13 -8.68 2.71
C PHE A 229 14.14 -7.65 3.84
N GLN A 230 13.11 -6.80 3.94
CA GLN A 230 12.91 -5.88 5.06
C GLN A 230 12.23 -6.62 6.21
N GLU A 231 12.91 -6.74 7.35
CA GLU A 231 12.31 -7.30 8.56
C GLU A 231 12.71 -6.53 9.82
N LYS A 232 11.94 -6.72 10.90
CA LYS A 232 12.19 -6.09 12.21
C LYS A 232 13.42 -6.65 12.93
N PHE A 233 13.99 -7.75 12.46
CA PHE A 233 15.11 -8.43 13.11
C PHE A 233 16.38 -8.31 12.28
N ALA A 234 17.42 -7.79 12.92
CA ALA A 234 18.73 -7.59 12.33
C ALA A 234 19.32 -8.87 11.74
N GLY A 235 19.93 -8.74 10.56
CA GLY A 235 20.67 -9.83 9.89
C GLY A 235 19.84 -10.89 9.17
N LEU A 236 18.51 -10.94 9.32
CA LEU A 236 17.65 -11.89 8.60
C LEU A 236 17.62 -11.61 7.08
N GLY A 237 17.63 -10.33 6.68
CA GLY A 237 17.67 -9.91 5.27
C GLY A 237 18.92 -10.45 4.55
N ALA A 238 20.10 -10.19 5.11
CA ALA A 238 21.37 -10.69 4.58
C ALA A 238 21.42 -12.23 4.49
N ALA A 239 20.88 -12.95 5.48
CA ALA A 239 20.80 -14.41 5.44
C ALA A 239 19.88 -14.92 4.32
N ARG A 240 18.77 -14.22 4.02
CA ARG A 240 17.87 -14.55 2.89
C ARG A 240 18.54 -14.35 1.55
N VAL A 241 19.28 -13.25 1.39
CA VAL A 241 20.07 -12.99 0.18
C VAL A 241 21.03 -14.15 -0.07
N ARG A 242 21.82 -14.56 0.92
CA ARG A 242 22.73 -15.72 0.80
C ARG A 242 21.99 -17.01 0.40
N ARG A 243 20.82 -17.27 0.98
CA ARG A 243 20.01 -18.46 0.67
C ARG A 243 19.47 -18.42 -0.76
N LEU A 244 19.00 -17.26 -1.23
CA LEU A 244 18.53 -17.07 -2.60
C LEU A 244 19.64 -17.40 -3.61
N PHE A 245 20.83 -16.80 -3.43
CA PHE A 245 21.97 -17.05 -4.30
C PHE A 245 22.51 -18.48 -4.18
N ALA A 246 22.50 -19.09 -2.99
CA ALA A 246 22.83 -20.50 -2.83
C ALA A 246 21.86 -21.45 -3.56
N ARG A 247 20.56 -21.10 -3.62
CA ARG A 247 19.55 -21.86 -4.37
C ARG A 247 19.73 -21.68 -5.87
N ALA A 248 19.93 -20.45 -6.34
CA ALA A 248 20.19 -20.16 -7.75
C ALA A 248 21.42 -20.92 -8.27
N ARG A 249 22.49 -20.99 -7.47
CA ARG A 249 23.68 -21.79 -7.80
C ARG A 249 23.39 -23.28 -8.02
N LYS A 250 22.38 -23.85 -7.36
CA LYS A 250 21.99 -25.26 -7.55
C LYS A 250 21.11 -25.47 -8.78
N LEU A 251 20.45 -24.42 -9.25
CA LEU A 251 19.48 -24.45 -10.36
C LEU A 251 20.06 -23.86 -11.66
N ALA A 252 21.33 -23.46 -11.67
CA ALA A 252 21.97 -22.84 -12.82
C ALA A 252 21.96 -23.80 -14.05
N PRO A 253 21.65 -23.31 -15.26
CA PRO A 253 21.38 -21.92 -15.60
C PRO A 253 19.97 -21.45 -15.17
N CYS A 254 19.84 -20.27 -14.56
CA CYS A 254 18.56 -19.75 -14.08
C CYS A 254 18.50 -18.22 -14.03
N VAL A 255 17.29 -17.67 -13.96
CA VAL A 255 17.04 -16.23 -13.77
C VAL A 255 16.57 -15.95 -12.34
N ILE A 256 17.21 -15.01 -11.65
CA ILE A 256 16.71 -14.45 -10.39
C ILE A 256 15.98 -13.15 -10.71
N PHE A 257 14.73 -13.00 -10.29
CA PHE A 257 13.97 -11.77 -10.40
C PHE A 257 13.70 -11.15 -9.03
N ILE A 258 14.13 -9.90 -8.83
CA ILE A 258 13.92 -9.11 -7.62
C ILE A 258 12.98 -7.95 -7.96
N ASP A 259 11.71 -8.06 -7.57
CA ASP A 259 10.75 -6.96 -7.74
C ASP A 259 10.96 -5.86 -6.69
N GLU A 260 10.60 -4.61 -6.98
CA GLU A 260 10.71 -3.48 -6.04
C GLU A 260 12.09 -3.37 -5.36
N ILE A 261 13.17 -3.39 -6.14
CA ILE A 261 14.53 -3.35 -5.59
C ILE A 261 14.83 -2.05 -4.83
N ASP A 262 14.04 -0.99 -5.05
CA ASP A 262 14.10 0.25 -4.27
C ASP A 262 13.76 0.07 -2.78
N ALA A 263 13.06 -1.01 -2.41
CA ALA A 263 12.91 -1.40 -1.02
C ALA A 263 14.27 -1.73 -0.36
N LEU A 264 15.24 -2.24 -1.12
CA LEU A 264 16.58 -2.59 -0.63
C LEU A 264 17.61 -1.51 -0.94
N GLY A 265 17.51 -0.92 -2.13
CA GLY A 265 18.56 -0.14 -2.76
C GLY A 265 18.45 1.37 -2.58
N ARG A 266 17.64 1.89 -1.65
CA ARG A 266 17.47 3.34 -1.51
C ARG A 266 18.77 4.04 -1.07
N ARG A 267 19.10 5.17 -1.71
CA ARG A 267 20.23 6.04 -1.33
C ARG A 267 20.10 6.47 0.12
N ARG A 268 21.24 6.46 0.82
CA ARG A 268 21.38 6.90 2.21
C ARG A 268 20.78 8.30 2.40
N GLY A 269 19.83 8.43 3.33
CA GLY A 269 19.53 9.71 3.96
C GLY A 269 20.58 10.01 5.03
N ARG A 270 20.89 11.29 5.28
CA ARG A 270 21.81 11.73 6.35
C ARG A 270 21.22 11.54 7.77
N GLY A 271 20.59 10.40 8.05
CA GLY A 271 19.94 10.09 9.33
C GLY A 271 20.48 8.81 9.94
N SER A 272 20.99 8.89 11.17
CA SER A 272 21.55 7.79 11.96
C SER A 272 20.44 6.95 12.62
N ASP A 273 19.52 6.40 11.84
CA ASP A 273 18.47 5.51 12.37
C ASP A 273 18.92 4.04 12.28
N SER A 274 18.73 3.31 13.38
CA SER A 274 19.08 1.88 13.50
C SER A 274 18.35 0.99 12.49
N ALA A 275 17.17 1.39 12.01
CA ALA A 275 16.45 0.70 10.94
C ALA A 275 17.17 0.79 9.57
N SER A 276 17.94 1.85 9.33
CA SER A 276 18.76 2.00 8.12
C SER A 276 19.94 1.03 8.10
N ALA A 277 20.47 0.66 9.28
CA ALA A 277 21.65 -0.19 9.39
C ALA A 277 21.39 -1.64 8.89
N ASP A 278 20.21 -2.18 9.14
CA ASP A 278 19.82 -3.53 8.68
C ASP A 278 19.57 -3.57 7.17
N GLN A 279 18.98 -2.50 6.63
CA GLN A 279 18.81 -2.32 5.19
C GLN A 279 20.19 -2.25 4.51
N ASP A 280 21.12 -1.46 5.07
CA ASP A 280 22.48 -1.33 4.56
C ASP A 280 23.25 -2.66 4.59
N GLN A 281 23.10 -3.45 5.66
CA GLN A 281 23.72 -4.76 5.75
C GLN A 281 23.19 -5.70 4.65
N THR A 282 21.88 -5.67 4.42
CA THR A 282 21.23 -6.53 3.42
C THR A 282 21.61 -6.12 2.00
N LEU A 283 21.65 -4.81 1.72
CA LEU A 283 22.13 -4.26 0.45
C LEU A 283 23.59 -4.65 0.19
N ASN A 284 24.48 -4.44 1.16
CA ASN A 284 25.88 -4.82 1.01
C ASN A 284 26.04 -6.33 0.77
N GLN A 285 25.24 -7.18 1.42
CA GLN A 285 25.27 -8.61 1.14
C GLN A 285 24.85 -8.93 -0.30
N LEU A 286 23.83 -8.24 -0.84
CA LEU A 286 23.43 -8.38 -2.25
C LEU A 286 24.59 -8.00 -3.18
N LEU A 287 25.27 -6.88 -2.90
CA LEU A 287 26.44 -6.44 -3.68
C LEU A 287 27.59 -7.47 -3.64
N ILE A 288 27.87 -8.04 -2.47
CA ILE A 288 28.89 -9.09 -2.32
C ILE A 288 28.53 -10.33 -3.15
N GLU A 289 27.28 -10.78 -3.10
CA GLU A 289 26.84 -11.92 -3.91
C GLU A 289 26.94 -11.60 -5.41
N MET A 290 26.58 -10.38 -5.85
CA MET A 290 26.68 -9.92 -7.25
C MET A 290 28.13 -9.80 -7.75
N ASP A 291 29.05 -9.30 -6.92
CA ASP A 291 30.46 -9.17 -7.29
C ASP A 291 31.16 -10.55 -7.32
N GLY A 292 30.74 -11.48 -6.46
CA GLY A 292 31.23 -12.86 -6.38
C GLY A 292 30.94 -13.75 -7.59
N PHE A 293 30.24 -13.25 -8.62
CA PHE A 293 29.88 -13.98 -9.84
C PHE A 293 31.01 -14.26 -10.83
N GLU A 294 32.28 -13.94 -10.54
CA GLU A 294 33.40 -14.28 -11.42
C GLU A 294 33.53 -15.80 -11.71
N GLN A 295 32.87 -16.66 -10.93
CA GLN A 295 32.93 -18.13 -11.05
C GLN A 295 31.63 -18.81 -11.51
N LEU A 296 30.56 -18.07 -11.80
CA LEU A 296 29.22 -18.64 -12.04
C LEU A 296 28.76 -18.42 -13.48
N ILE A 297 28.88 -19.48 -14.29
CA ILE A 297 28.36 -19.53 -15.65
C ILE A 297 26.84 -19.77 -15.59
N GLY A 298 26.03 -18.87 -16.16
CA GLY A 298 24.61 -19.14 -16.46
C GLY A 298 23.56 -18.61 -15.48
N VAL A 299 23.88 -17.71 -14.55
CA VAL A 299 22.87 -17.05 -13.69
C VAL A 299 22.79 -15.56 -14.04
N VAL A 300 21.57 -15.08 -14.30
CA VAL A 300 21.29 -13.67 -14.59
C VAL A 300 20.35 -13.12 -13.52
N VAL A 301 20.68 -11.94 -12.97
CA VAL A 301 19.83 -11.24 -12.01
C VAL A 301 19.05 -10.15 -12.76
N ILE A 302 17.73 -10.18 -12.68
CA ILE A 302 16.86 -9.12 -13.18
C ILE A 302 16.22 -8.45 -11.97
N ALA A 303 16.23 -7.13 -11.91
CA ALA A 303 15.54 -6.37 -10.88
C ALA A 303 14.57 -5.37 -11.50
N SER A 304 13.45 -5.08 -10.85
CA SER A 304 12.54 -4.02 -11.27
C SER A 304 12.43 -2.90 -10.24
N THR A 305 12.26 -1.68 -10.72
CA THR A 305 11.98 -0.51 -9.89
C THR A 305 11.05 0.46 -10.59
N ASN A 306 10.24 1.17 -9.81
CA ASN A 306 9.47 2.31 -10.30
C ASN A 306 10.21 3.64 -10.11
N ARG A 307 11.32 3.64 -9.37
CA ARG A 307 12.04 4.84 -8.93
C ARG A 307 13.55 4.68 -9.05
N PRO A 308 14.10 4.70 -10.28
CA PRO A 308 15.55 4.57 -10.48
C PRO A 308 16.33 5.74 -9.84
N ASP A 309 15.71 6.91 -9.66
CA ASP A 309 16.31 8.12 -9.10
C ASP A 309 16.75 7.96 -7.63
N ILE A 310 16.05 7.14 -6.85
CA ILE A 310 16.37 6.91 -5.44
C ILE A 310 17.33 5.76 -5.21
N LEU A 311 17.73 5.01 -6.25
CA LEU A 311 18.60 3.84 -6.10
C LEU A 311 20.06 4.23 -5.84
N ASP A 312 20.73 3.50 -4.96
CA ASP A 312 22.15 3.63 -4.69
C ASP A 312 22.94 3.35 -5.97
N THR A 313 23.77 4.32 -6.35
CA THR A 313 24.69 4.22 -7.49
C THR A 313 25.59 2.99 -7.42
N ALA A 314 25.80 2.41 -6.24
CA ALA A 314 26.53 1.16 -6.08
C ALA A 314 25.86 0.01 -6.84
N LEU A 315 24.53 -0.03 -6.94
CA LEU A 315 23.80 -1.10 -7.65
C LEU A 315 23.98 -1.03 -9.16
N THR A 316 23.99 0.19 -9.72
CA THR A 316 24.09 0.43 -11.17
C THR A 316 25.53 0.51 -11.70
N ARG A 317 26.53 0.15 -10.88
CA ARG A 317 27.92 0.10 -11.33
C ARG A 317 28.17 -1.09 -12.26
N PRO A 318 29.06 -0.95 -13.26
CA PRO A 318 29.47 -2.06 -14.12
C PRO A 318 29.90 -3.29 -13.31
N GLY A 319 29.41 -4.47 -13.70
CA GLY A 319 29.61 -5.73 -12.98
C GLY A 319 28.48 -6.11 -12.01
N ARG A 320 27.51 -5.22 -11.79
CA ARG A 320 26.29 -5.48 -11.00
C ARG A 320 25.08 -5.39 -11.91
N PHE A 321 24.25 -4.35 -11.80
CA PHE A 321 23.25 -4.02 -12.80
C PHE A 321 23.90 -3.21 -13.93
N ASP A 322 24.57 -3.92 -14.83
CA ASP A 322 25.33 -3.35 -15.94
C ASP A 322 24.47 -3.01 -17.17
N ARG A 323 23.23 -3.51 -17.21
CA ARG A 323 22.21 -3.13 -18.20
C ARG A 323 21.02 -2.47 -17.50
N GLU A 324 20.63 -1.29 -17.98
CA GLU A 324 19.40 -0.63 -17.55
C GLU A 324 18.46 -0.52 -18.75
N ILE A 325 17.28 -1.14 -18.63
CA ILE A 325 16.26 -1.17 -19.67
C ILE A 325 15.04 -0.41 -19.14
N THR A 326 14.70 0.68 -19.81
CA THR A 326 13.54 1.49 -19.44
C THR A 326 12.28 0.95 -20.09
N VAL A 327 11.29 0.56 -19.29
CA VAL A 327 9.97 0.09 -19.72
C VAL A 327 8.95 1.21 -19.51
N ASN A 328 8.76 2.02 -20.55
CA ASN A 328 7.85 3.15 -20.57
C ASN A 328 6.39 2.74 -20.82
N PHE A 329 5.48 3.70 -20.74
CA PHE A 329 4.10 3.53 -21.21
C PHE A 329 4.10 3.21 -22.72
N ALA A 330 3.19 2.33 -23.12
CA ALA A 330 3.00 2.00 -24.52
C ALA A 330 2.41 3.19 -25.29
N ASP A 331 2.88 3.35 -26.54
CA ASP A 331 2.28 4.27 -27.50
C ASP A 331 0.89 3.79 -27.93
N MET A 332 0.19 4.60 -28.72
CA MET A 332 -1.15 4.25 -29.21
C MET A 332 -1.22 2.87 -29.87
N ARG A 333 -0.22 2.51 -30.68
CA ARG A 333 -0.15 1.19 -31.35
C ARG A 333 0.10 0.07 -30.34
N GLY A 334 1.01 0.28 -29.40
CA GLY A 334 1.28 -0.66 -28.32
C GLY A 334 0.08 -0.89 -27.42
N ARG A 335 -0.69 0.16 -27.09
CA ARG A 335 -1.96 0.02 -26.34
C ARG A 335 -2.99 -0.83 -27.09
N GLU A 336 -3.10 -0.64 -28.41
CA GLU A 336 -3.95 -1.47 -29.27
C GLU A 336 -3.52 -2.95 -29.25
N GLN A 337 -2.20 -3.22 -29.33
CA GLN A 337 -1.67 -4.58 -29.24
C GLN A 337 -1.90 -5.21 -27.86
N ILE A 338 -1.64 -4.48 -26.77
CA ILE A 338 -1.90 -4.94 -25.38
C ILE A 338 -3.37 -5.31 -25.22
N ARG A 339 -4.28 -4.47 -25.74
CA ARG A 339 -5.71 -4.80 -25.75
C ARG A 339 -6.02 -6.06 -26.51
N ARG A 340 -5.44 -6.27 -27.70
CA ARG A 340 -5.65 -7.50 -28.47
C ARG A 340 -5.24 -8.73 -27.67
N VAL A 341 -4.13 -8.68 -26.93
CA VAL A 341 -3.70 -9.79 -26.06
C VAL A 341 -4.74 -10.09 -24.98
N HIS A 342 -5.21 -9.06 -24.26
CA HIS A 342 -6.20 -9.23 -23.20
C HIS A 342 -7.60 -9.59 -23.72
N ALA A 343 -7.96 -9.12 -24.91
CA ALA A 343 -9.23 -9.40 -25.58
C ALA A 343 -9.39 -10.88 -25.99
N ARG A 344 -8.30 -11.62 -26.22
CA ARG A 344 -8.36 -13.06 -26.59
C ARG A 344 -9.14 -13.93 -25.60
N LYS A 345 -9.28 -13.48 -24.35
CA LYS A 345 -9.97 -14.21 -23.28
C LYS A 345 -11.44 -13.79 -23.12
N LEU A 346 -11.91 -12.80 -23.89
CA LEU A 346 -13.23 -12.21 -23.77
C LEU A 346 -14.06 -12.47 -25.02
N THR A 347 -15.37 -12.65 -24.83
CA THR A 347 -16.34 -12.66 -25.94
C THR A 347 -16.69 -11.22 -26.28
N LEU A 348 -16.20 -10.72 -27.41
CA LEU A 348 -16.46 -9.36 -27.89
C LEU A 348 -17.60 -9.36 -28.91
N GLU A 349 -18.31 -8.24 -29.00
CA GLU A 349 -19.30 -8.01 -30.05
C GLU A 349 -18.62 -7.89 -31.43
N ASP A 350 -19.26 -8.41 -32.48
CA ASP A 350 -18.75 -8.36 -33.85
C ASP A 350 -18.61 -6.90 -34.32
N GLY A 351 -17.42 -6.53 -34.81
CA GLY A 351 -17.14 -5.18 -35.31
C GLY A 351 -16.69 -4.17 -34.25
N LEU A 352 -16.46 -4.59 -32.99
CA LEU A 352 -15.91 -3.70 -31.97
C LEU A 352 -14.49 -3.21 -32.33
N ASP A 353 -14.36 -1.92 -32.65
CA ASP A 353 -13.07 -1.31 -32.97
C ASP A 353 -12.23 -1.04 -31.71
N LEU A 354 -11.22 -1.88 -31.48
CA LEU A 354 -10.26 -1.72 -30.37
C LEU A 354 -9.38 -0.47 -30.51
N SER A 355 -9.25 0.08 -31.72
CA SER A 355 -8.43 1.27 -32.04
C SER A 355 -9.04 2.53 -31.45
N TRP A 356 -10.37 2.67 -31.52
CA TRP A 356 -11.10 3.75 -30.85
C TRP A 356 -10.83 3.76 -29.34
N ILE A 357 -10.84 2.59 -28.70
CA ILE A 357 -10.58 2.50 -27.27
C ILE A 357 -9.13 2.96 -26.97
N ALA A 358 -8.17 2.75 -27.89
CA ALA A 358 -6.75 3.13 -27.70
C ALA A 358 -6.54 4.64 -27.70
N ARG A 359 -7.33 5.36 -28.51
CA ARG A 359 -7.42 6.83 -28.47
C ARG A 359 -8.05 7.33 -27.16
N GLY A 360 -9.05 6.61 -26.66
CA GLY A 360 -9.77 6.94 -25.42
C GLY A 360 -8.99 6.72 -24.12
N THR A 361 -7.79 6.13 -24.17
CA THR A 361 -7.01 5.78 -22.98
C THR A 361 -5.55 6.24 -23.07
N PRO A 362 -5.29 7.54 -23.28
CA PRO A 362 -3.93 8.06 -23.24
C PRO A 362 -3.34 7.91 -21.83
N GLY A 363 -2.07 7.52 -21.75
CA GLY A 363 -1.37 7.36 -20.47
C GLY A 363 -1.74 6.13 -19.65
N PHE A 364 -2.64 5.26 -20.13
CA PHE A 364 -2.95 4.01 -19.44
C PHE A 364 -1.75 3.06 -19.48
N SER A 365 -1.45 2.43 -18.34
CA SER A 365 -0.52 1.32 -18.28
C SER A 365 -1.13 0.04 -18.87
N GLY A 366 -0.29 -0.98 -19.14
CA GLY A 366 -0.79 -2.28 -19.57
C GLY A 366 -1.74 -2.91 -18.54
N ALA A 367 -1.48 -2.71 -17.25
CA ALA A 367 -2.35 -3.13 -16.18
C ALA A 367 -3.70 -2.39 -16.18
N ASP A 368 -3.71 -1.08 -16.46
CA ASP A 368 -4.94 -0.30 -16.55
C ASP A 368 -5.80 -0.73 -17.74
N LEU A 369 -5.17 -1.05 -18.88
CA LEU A 369 -5.86 -1.59 -20.06
C LEU A 369 -6.46 -2.98 -19.80
N ALA A 370 -5.74 -3.84 -19.07
CA ALA A 370 -6.26 -5.13 -18.64
C ALA A 370 -7.46 -4.96 -17.70
N ASN A 371 -7.35 -4.02 -16.75
CA ASN A 371 -8.43 -3.71 -15.83
C ASN A 371 -9.66 -3.15 -16.55
N LEU A 372 -9.47 -2.26 -17.53
CA LEU A 372 -10.55 -1.72 -18.36
C LEU A 372 -11.37 -2.82 -19.04
N LEU A 373 -10.72 -3.76 -19.71
CA LEU A 373 -11.41 -4.84 -20.41
C LEU A 373 -12.10 -5.80 -19.42
N ASN A 374 -11.49 -6.02 -18.25
CA ASN A 374 -12.11 -6.81 -17.19
C ASN A 374 -13.37 -6.13 -16.63
N GLU A 375 -13.31 -4.83 -16.36
CA GLU A 375 -14.46 -4.03 -15.91
C GLU A 375 -15.57 -3.98 -16.97
N ALA A 376 -15.21 -3.91 -18.26
CA ALA A 376 -16.18 -3.99 -19.35
C ALA A 376 -16.87 -5.36 -19.40
N ALA A 377 -16.15 -6.45 -19.15
CA ALA A 377 -16.74 -7.79 -19.06
C ALA A 377 -17.67 -7.95 -17.86
N ILE A 378 -17.31 -7.39 -16.71
CA ILE A 378 -18.18 -7.37 -15.52
C ILE A 378 -19.44 -6.55 -15.80
N ALA A 379 -19.31 -5.41 -16.47
CA ALA A 379 -20.46 -4.58 -16.87
C ALA A 379 -21.39 -5.33 -17.82
N ALA A 380 -20.85 -5.98 -18.85
CA ALA A 380 -21.63 -6.83 -19.77
C ALA A 380 -22.37 -7.96 -19.06
N THR A 381 -21.72 -8.57 -18.07
CA THR A 381 -22.33 -9.65 -17.27
C THR A 381 -23.46 -9.11 -16.38
N ARG A 382 -23.32 -7.90 -15.83
CA ARG A 382 -24.36 -7.24 -15.04
C ARG A 382 -25.58 -6.87 -15.89
N ASP A 383 -25.36 -6.51 -17.15
CA ASP A 383 -26.39 -6.19 -18.14
C ASP A 383 -26.99 -7.44 -18.82
N ASP A 384 -26.65 -8.65 -18.34
CA ASP A 384 -27.06 -9.94 -18.90
C ASP A 384 -26.82 -10.04 -20.42
N SER A 385 -25.73 -9.41 -20.89
CA SER A 385 -25.34 -9.36 -22.30
C SER A 385 -24.41 -10.53 -22.67
N ASP A 386 -24.63 -11.15 -23.83
CA ASP A 386 -23.84 -12.30 -24.31
C ASP A 386 -22.40 -11.94 -24.71
N ALA A 387 -22.14 -10.66 -25.03
CA ALA A 387 -20.85 -10.18 -25.49
C ALA A 387 -20.53 -8.77 -24.98
N VAL A 388 -19.23 -8.47 -24.86
CA VAL A 388 -18.73 -7.14 -24.49
C VAL A 388 -18.79 -6.22 -25.71
N GLY A 389 -19.83 -5.39 -25.77
CA GLY A 389 -19.99 -4.29 -26.73
C GLY A 389 -19.39 -2.95 -26.30
N ARG A 390 -19.54 -1.94 -27.18
CA ARG A 390 -19.01 -0.57 -27.00
C ARG A 390 -19.49 0.10 -25.73
N LYS A 391 -20.79 0.00 -25.43
CA LYS A 391 -21.42 0.60 -24.23
C LYS A 391 -20.74 0.17 -22.93
N HIS A 392 -20.31 -1.09 -22.84
CA HIS A 392 -19.67 -1.63 -21.63
C HIS A 392 -18.24 -1.12 -21.47
N VAL A 393 -17.52 -0.95 -22.58
CA VAL A 393 -16.17 -0.40 -22.60
C VAL A 393 -16.18 1.08 -22.23
N GLU A 394 -17.13 1.85 -22.77
CA GLU A 394 -17.34 3.26 -22.40
C GLU A 394 -17.66 3.39 -20.91
N TYR A 395 -18.60 2.58 -20.39
CA TYR A 395 -18.91 2.54 -18.97
C TYR A 395 -17.67 2.22 -18.10
N ALA A 396 -16.89 1.20 -18.48
CA ALA A 396 -15.69 0.82 -17.74
C ALA A 396 -14.61 1.92 -17.78
N ARG A 397 -14.45 2.58 -18.93
CA ARG A 397 -13.52 3.71 -19.09
C ARG A 397 -13.91 4.86 -18.18
N ASP A 398 -15.18 5.26 -18.22
CA ASP A 398 -15.70 6.35 -17.42
C ASP A 398 -15.58 6.01 -15.92
N LYS A 399 -15.84 4.76 -15.52
CA LYS A 399 -15.64 4.27 -14.15
C LYS A 399 -14.18 4.36 -13.70
N ILE A 400 -13.21 4.02 -14.55
CA ILE A 400 -11.79 4.05 -14.20
C ILE A 400 -11.27 5.50 -14.13
N LEU A 401 -11.65 6.34 -15.09
CA LEU A 401 -11.18 7.73 -15.17
C LEU A 401 -11.82 8.63 -14.11
N MET A 402 -13.11 8.46 -13.85
CA MET A 402 -13.93 9.42 -13.10
C MET A 402 -14.50 8.83 -11.80
N GLY A 403 -14.40 7.52 -11.63
CA GLY A 403 -14.98 6.79 -10.51
C GLY A 403 -16.42 6.32 -10.79
N VAL A 404 -16.98 5.62 -9.81
CA VAL A 404 -18.32 5.05 -9.91
C VAL A 404 -19.37 6.16 -9.90
N GLU A 405 -20.35 6.03 -10.78
CA GLU A 405 -21.52 6.88 -10.83
C GLU A 405 -22.36 6.74 -9.55
N ARG A 406 -22.74 7.87 -8.95
CA ARG A 406 -23.48 7.87 -7.68
C ARG A 406 -24.99 7.71 -7.93
N GLN A 407 -25.40 6.46 -8.21
CA GLN A 407 -26.82 6.13 -8.39
C GLN A 407 -27.62 6.48 -7.12
N GLY A 408 -28.68 7.29 -7.28
CA GLY A 408 -29.55 7.75 -6.19
C GLY A 408 -29.11 9.04 -5.49
N PHE A 409 -28.06 9.72 -5.96
CA PHE A 409 -27.76 11.08 -5.53
C PHE A 409 -28.78 12.06 -6.14
N LEU A 410 -29.72 12.53 -5.32
CA LEU A 410 -30.66 13.58 -5.71
C LEU A 410 -29.95 14.92 -5.56
N MET A 411 -29.59 15.51 -6.69
CA MET A 411 -29.05 16.87 -6.77
C MET A 411 -30.22 17.84 -6.93
N ASP A 412 -30.15 18.99 -6.26
CA ASP A 412 -31.18 20.00 -6.41
C ASP A 412 -31.21 20.53 -7.86
N GLU A 413 -32.37 20.97 -8.32
CA GLU A 413 -32.53 21.40 -9.72
C GLU A 413 -31.66 22.62 -10.04
N GLU A 414 -31.50 23.54 -9.08
CA GLU A 414 -30.61 24.70 -9.18
C GLU A 414 -29.13 24.28 -9.26
N GLU A 415 -28.70 23.31 -8.45
CA GLU A 415 -27.32 22.79 -8.48
C GLU A 415 -27.03 22.03 -9.78
N ARG A 416 -28.01 21.24 -10.26
CA ARG A 416 -27.92 20.52 -11.53
C ARG A 416 -27.83 21.49 -12.71
N TYR A 417 -28.63 22.56 -12.69
CA TYR A 417 -28.55 23.64 -13.68
C TYR A 417 -27.20 24.37 -13.64
N ALA A 418 -26.71 24.71 -12.44
CA ALA A 418 -25.40 25.34 -12.28
C ALA A 418 -24.27 24.45 -12.83
N THR A 419 -24.36 23.14 -12.59
CA THR A 419 -23.42 22.15 -13.15
C THR A 419 -23.50 22.09 -14.67
N ALA A 420 -24.70 22.10 -15.24
CA ALA A 420 -24.89 22.13 -16.70
C ALA A 420 -24.27 23.39 -17.33
N VAL A 421 -24.45 24.55 -16.70
CA VAL A 421 -23.83 25.81 -17.14
C VAL A 421 -22.31 25.74 -17.05
N HIS A 422 -21.79 25.20 -15.94
CA HIS A 422 -20.35 25.02 -15.74
C HIS A 422 -19.72 24.13 -16.83
N GLU A 423 -20.28 22.93 -17.04
CA GLU A 423 -19.77 22.00 -18.06
C GLU A 423 -19.88 22.56 -19.48
N SER A 424 -20.98 23.27 -19.76
CA SER A 424 -21.16 23.93 -21.06
C SER A 424 -20.11 25.02 -21.32
N GLY A 425 -19.60 25.67 -20.26
CA GLY A 425 -18.49 26.60 -20.34
C GLY A 425 -17.19 25.94 -20.82
N HIS A 426 -16.86 24.76 -20.29
CA HIS A 426 -15.70 23.99 -20.77
C HIS A 426 -15.85 23.60 -22.24
N VAL A 427 -17.04 23.13 -22.64
CA VAL A 427 -17.32 22.74 -24.03
C VAL A 427 -17.20 23.94 -24.98
N ALA A 428 -17.80 25.08 -24.64
CA ALA A 428 -17.77 26.27 -25.48
C ALA A 428 -16.33 26.76 -25.72
N VAL A 429 -15.51 26.81 -24.68
CA VAL A 429 -14.09 27.19 -24.80
C VAL A 429 -13.30 26.12 -25.54
N GLY A 430 -13.52 24.83 -25.24
CA GLY A 430 -12.87 23.70 -25.90
C GLY A 430 -13.10 23.65 -27.41
N LEU A 431 -14.31 24.00 -27.86
CA LEU A 431 -14.65 24.10 -29.29
C LEU A 431 -14.10 25.37 -29.97
N ALA A 432 -13.74 26.40 -29.20
CA ALA A 432 -13.23 27.67 -29.74
C ALA A 432 -11.69 27.71 -29.84
N VAL A 433 -10.98 26.94 -29.00
CA VAL A 433 -9.52 26.89 -29.02
C VAL A 433 -9.01 26.15 -30.26
N LYS A 434 -7.87 26.59 -30.81
CA LYS A 434 -7.34 26.07 -32.08
C LYS A 434 -6.54 24.79 -31.90
N ASN A 435 -5.79 24.69 -30.80
CA ASN A 435 -4.85 23.58 -30.57
C ASN A 435 -5.40 22.54 -29.59
N GLY A 436 -6.57 22.79 -29.00
CA GLY A 436 -7.20 21.92 -28.01
C GLY A 436 -7.50 20.52 -28.55
N ASP A 437 -7.71 19.59 -27.64
CA ASP A 437 -8.14 18.24 -28.02
C ASP A 437 -9.66 18.21 -28.24
N PRO A 438 -10.16 17.45 -29.23
CA PRO A 438 -11.59 17.38 -29.53
C PRO A 438 -12.44 16.96 -28.33
N ILE A 439 -13.58 17.63 -28.14
CA ILE A 439 -14.56 17.25 -27.12
C ILE A 439 -15.27 15.98 -27.56
N HIS A 440 -15.29 14.98 -26.68
CA HIS A 440 -15.89 13.69 -26.95
C HIS A 440 -17.26 13.53 -26.28
N LYS A 441 -17.41 14.05 -25.06
CA LYS A 441 -18.59 13.83 -24.23
C LYS A 441 -18.67 14.86 -23.13
N VAL A 442 -19.89 15.24 -22.74
CA VAL A 442 -20.16 16.05 -21.56
C VAL A 442 -21.27 15.39 -20.73
N SER A 443 -21.14 15.42 -19.39
CA SER A 443 -22.10 14.82 -18.47
C SER A 443 -22.24 15.65 -17.21
N ILE A 444 -23.48 15.83 -16.73
CA ILE A 444 -23.81 16.48 -15.45
C ILE A 444 -24.12 15.47 -14.34
N LEU A 445 -23.90 14.18 -14.59
CA LEU A 445 -24.05 13.14 -13.57
C LEU A 445 -22.85 13.10 -12.63
N PRO A 446 -23.07 13.04 -11.31
CA PRO A 446 -21.99 13.00 -10.33
C PRO A 446 -21.22 11.67 -10.42
N ARG A 447 -19.90 11.78 -10.61
CA ARG A 447 -18.97 10.64 -10.66
C ARG A 447 -17.83 10.84 -9.69
N GLY A 448 -17.65 9.88 -8.78
CA GLY A 448 -16.61 9.95 -7.76
C GLY A 448 -16.72 11.23 -6.92
N ARG A 449 -15.75 12.15 -7.09
CA ARG A 449 -15.70 13.46 -6.42
C ARG A 449 -16.21 14.62 -7.28
N ALA A 450 -16.41 14.41 -8.58
CA ALA A 450 -16.87 15.44 -9.51
C ALA A 450 -18.41 15.44 -9.63
N LEU A 451 -18.99 16.63 -9.79
CA LEU A 451 -20.44 16.82 -9.98
C LEU A 451 -20.84 16.76 -11.45
N GLY A 452 -19.96 17.19 -12.35
CA GLY A 452 -20.06 17.06 -13.80
C GLY A 452 -18.68 16.78 -14.39
N VAL A 453 -18.63 16.47 -15.68
CA VAL A 453 -17.38 16.24 -16.40
C VAL A 453 -17.51 16.48 -17.90
N THR A 454 -16.54 17.22 -18.43
CA THR A 454 -16.30 17.38 -19.87
C THR A 454 -15.06 16.59 -20.28
N GLN A 455 -15.23 15.65 -21.21
CA GLN A 455 -14.16 14.78 -21.69
C GLN A 455 -13.65 15.25 -23.06
N ALA A 456 -12.36 15.59 -23.14
CA ALA A 456 -11.64 15.75 -24.39
C ALA A 456 -10.82 14.49 -24.70
N LEU A 457 -10.80 14.06 -25.96
CA LEU A 457 -10.02 12.91 -26.42
C LEU A 457 -8.96 13.34 -27.44
N PRO A 458 -7.66 13.17 -27.14
CA PRO A 458 -6.60 13.50 -28.09
C PRO A 458 -6.62 12.54 -29.28
N GLU A 459 -6.43 13.08 -30.49
CA GLU A 459 -6.33 12.27 -31.71
C GLU A 459 -5.01 11.48 -31.80
N ARG A 460 -3.95 11.98 -31.14
CA ARG A 460 -2.61 11.41 -31.14
C ARG A 460 -1.89 11.67 -29.81
N ASP A 461 -0.98 10.77 -29.47
CA ASP A 461 -0.09 10.97 -28.32
C ASP A 461 0.90 12.12 -28.65
N ARG A 462 0.71 13.29 -28.04
CA ARG A 462 1.58 14.46 -28.26
C ARG A 462 2.83 14.35 -27.40
N LEU A 463 3.99 14.15 -28.04
CA LEU A 463 5.30 14.21 -27.38
C LEU A 463 5.77 15.65 -27.14
N MET A 464 5.45 16.56 -28.06
CA MET A 464 5.79 17.98 -27.96
C MET A 464 4.54 18.78 -27.59
N ARG A 465 4.62 19.56 -26.51
CA ARG A 465 3.58 20.49 -26.08
C ARG A 465 4.04 21.91 -26.34
N THR A 466 3.39 22.59 -27.27
CA THR A 466 3.69 23.99 -27.58
C THR A 466 3.11 24.91 -26.51
N ARG A 467 3.60 26.15 -26.44
CA ARG A 467 3.09 27.16 -25.52
C ARG A 467 1.60 27.40 -25.75
N GLU A 468 1.20 27.53 -27.01
CA GLU A 468 -0.18 27.81 -27.43
C GLU A 468 -1.12 26.67 -27.02
N TYR A 469 -0.65 25.42 -27.06
CA TYR A 469 -1.43 24.26 -26.62
C TYR A 469 -1.66 24.25 -25.10
N LEU A 470 -0.64 24.64 -24.32
CA LEU A 470 -0.77 24.75 -22.87
C LEU A 470 -1.68 25.92 -22.48
N GLU A 471 -1.56 27.06 -23.16
CA GLU A 471 -2.46 28.21 -22.97
C GLU A 471 -3.91 27.87 -23.34
N ASP A 472 -4.13 27.15 -24.44
CA ASP A 472 -5.45 26.65 -24.85
C ASP A 472 -6.05 25.69 -23.81
N GLN A 473 -5.24 24.80 -23.23
CA GLN A 473 -5.70 23.92 -22.13
C GLN A 473 -6.06 24.70 -20.87
N ILE A 474 -5.27 25.70 -20.48
CA ILE A 474 -5.59 26.57 -19.33
C ILE A 474 -6.90 27.31 -19.60
N ALA A 475 -7.10 27.85 -20.81
CA ALA A 475 -8.35 28.52 -21.17
C ALA A 475 -9.55 27.57 -21.06
N MET A 476 -9.45 26.34 -21.58
CA MET A 476 -10.51 25.33 -21.47
C MET A 476 -10.82 24.99 -20.00
N LEU A 477 -9.81 24.78 -19.15
CA LEU A 477 -10.00 24.52 -17.70
C LEU A 477 -10.69 25.69 -16.98
N LEU A 478 -10.49 26.92 -17.43
CA LEU A 478 -11.14 28.09 -16.83
C LEU A 478 -12.53 28.38 -17.43
N GLY A 479 -12.95 27.63 -18.45
CA GLY A 479 -14.25 27.79 -19.12
C GLY A 479 -15.46 27.64 -18.20
N GLY A 480 -15.44 26.66 -17.30
CA GLY A 480 -16.53 26.46 -16.34
C GLY A 480 -16.69 27.64 -15.38
N ARG A 481 -15.58 28.13 -14.82
CA ARG A 481 -15.60 29.36 -13.98
C ARG A 481 -16.09 30.58 -14.76
N ALA A 482 -15.69 30.73 -16.02
CA ALA A 482 -16.13 31.85 -16.86
C ALA A 482 -17.65 31.80 -17.12
N ALA A 483 -18.21 30.62 -17.36
CA ALA A 483 -19.65 30.42 -17.51
C ALA A 483 -20.42 30.74 -16.23
N GLU A 484 -19.95 30.31 -15.06
CA GLU A 484 -20.60 30.66 -13.79
C GLU A 484 -20.67 32.18 -13.57
N ILE A 485 -19.55 32.89 -13.80
CA ILE A 485 -19.50 34.35 -13.61
C ILE A 485 -20.45 35.07 -14.57
N LEU A 486 -20.48 34.67 -15.84
CA LEU A 486 -21.20 35.40 -16.89
C LEU A 486 -22.68 35.02 -17.02
N LEU A 487 -23.04 33.80 -16.66
CA LEU A 487 -24.38 33.24 -16.88
C LEU A 487 -25.15 33.02 -15.57
N LEU A 488 -24.46 32.71 -14.46
CA LEU A 488 -25.08 32.52 -13.15
C LEU A 488 -24.90 33.72 -12.21
N ASP A 489 -24.06 34.70 -12.57
CA ASP A 489 -23.71 35.86 -11.73
C ASP A 489 -23.22 35.46 -10.32
N THR A 490 -22.58 34.29 -10.21
CA THR A 490 -22.07 33.75 -8.95
C THR A 490 -20.82 32.89 -9.19
N MET A 491 -20.17 32.49 -8.10
CA MET A 491 -19.00 31.62 -8.13
C MET A 491 -19.22 30.44 -7.18
N THR A 492 -19.16 29.22 -7.71
CA THR A 492 -19.26 28.00 -6.90
C THR A 492 -17.89 27.50 -6.44
N ALA A 493 -17.85 26.60 -5.46
CA ALA A 493 -16.62 25.88 -5.08
C ALA A 493 -16.25 24.75 -6.08
N GLY A 494 -17.12 24.43 -7.04
CA GLY A 494 -16.97 23.33 -7.99
C GLY A 494 -15.74 23.47 -8.89
N ALA A 495 -15.40 24.69 -9.30
CA ALA A 495 -14.24 24.98 -10.17
C ALA A 495 -12.86 24.81 -9.51
N SER A 496 -12.78 24.38 -8.25
CA SER A 496 -11.53 24.32 -7.47
C SER A 496 -10.47 23.43 -8.12
N ASN A 497 -10.86 22.25 -8.58
CA ASN A 497 -9.95 21.30 -9.25
C ASN A 497 -9.45 21.84 -10.60
N ASP A 498 -10.30 22.52 -11.36
CA ASP A 498 -9.89 23.06 -12.66
C ASP A 498 -8.94 24.25 -12.52
N ILE A 499 -9.16 25.09 -11.50
CA ILE A 499 -8.25 26.17 -11.13
C ILE A 499 -6.90 25.61 -10.66
N GLU A 500 -6.90 24.57 -9.80
CA GLU A 500 -5.66 23.93 -9.35
C GLU A 500 -4.83 23.42 -10.53
N ARG A 501 -5.47 22.70 -11.46
CA ARG A 501 -4.81 22.18 -12.68
C ARG A 501 -4.33 23.30 -13.60
N ALA A 502 -5.13 24.35 -13.80
CA ALA A 502 -4.76 25.50 -14.61
C ALA A 502 -3.52 26.21 -14.05
N VAL A 503 -3.48 26.42 -12.73
CA VAL A 503 -2.34 27.02 -12.03
C VAL A 503 -1.11 26.11 -12.08
N GLU A 504 -1.26 24.79 -11.94
CA GLU A 504 -0.16 23.84 -12.04
C GLU A 504 0.49 23.90 -13.43
N ILE A 505 -0.32 23.88 -14.51
CA ILE A 505 0.18 23.98 -15.89
C ILE A 505 0.92 25.30 -16.08
N ALA A 506 0.32 26.43 -15.69
CA ALA A 506 0.93 27.74 -15.81
C ALA A 506 2.25 27.84 -15.01
N ARG A 507 2.29 27.29 -13.79
CA ARG A 507 3.49 27.27 -12.97
C ARG A 507 4.61 26.47 -13.62
N ARG A 508 4.30 25.31 -14.20
CA ARG A 508 5.30 24.49 -14.93
C ARG A 508 5.78 25.16 -16.21
N MET A 509 4.90 25.87 -16.93
CA MET A 509 5.31 26.72 -18.07
C MET A 509 6.37 27.73 -17.66
N VAL A 510 6.22 28.38 -16.51
CA VAL A 510 7.14 29.41 -16.02
C VAL A 510 8.41 28.79 -15.41
N ALA A 511 8.23 27.83 -14.50
CA ALA A 511 9.29 27.33 -13.62
C ALA A 511 10.08 26.15 -14.19
N GLU A 512 9.51 25.33 -15.07
CA GLU A 512 10.18 24.13 -15.60
C GLU A 512 10.51 24.25 -17.08
N PHE A 513 9.58 24.81 -17.87
CA PHE A 513 9.69 24.85 -19.33
C PHE A 513 10.28 26.15 -19.88
N GLY A 514 10.41 27.19 -19.06
CA GLY A 514 10.97 28.47 -19.48
C GLY A 514 10.11 29.24 -20.49
N MET A 515 8.80 29.01 -20.50
CA MET A 515 7.82 29.61 -21.42
C MET A 515 7.26 30.94 -20.90
N SER A 516 8.09 31.76 -20.26
CA SER A 516 7.67 33.03 -19.66
C SER A 516 8.65 34.17 -19.98
N PRO A 517 8.27 35.44 -19.74
CA PRO A 517 9.19 36.57 -19.88
C PRO A 517 10.45 36.46 -19.00
N LEU A 518 10.47 35.57 -18.00
CA LEU A 518 11.66 35.30 -17.18
C LEU A 518 12.77 34.59 -17.96
N GLY A 519 12.47 34.05 -19.14
CA GLY A 519 13.41 33.31 -19.99
C GLY A 519 13.49 31.82 -19.63
N PRO A 520 14.47 31.10 -20.21
CA PRO A 520 14.63 29.65 -20.06
C PRO A 520 15.23 29.27 -18.70
N ILE A 521 14.46 29.48 -17.62
CA ILE A 521 14.81 29.06 -16.27
C ILE A 521 14.25 27.67 -15.96
N HIS A 522 14.97 26.90 -15.14
CA HIS A 522 14.50 25.63 -14.58
C HIS A 522 14.67 25.67 -13.06
N LEU A 523 13.56 25.75 -12.34
CA LEU A 523 13.49 25.59 -10.91
C LEU A 523 13.73 24.10 -10.64
N GLY A 524 14.82 23.78 -9.93
CA GLY A 524 15.23 22.42 -9.62
C GLY A 524 14.23 21.68 -8.73
N LYS A 525 14.71 20.80 -7.84
CA LYS A 525 13.80 20.07 -6.97
C LYS A 525 13.13 21.04 -5.97
N PRO A 526 11.91 20.74 -5.50
CA PRO A 526 11.23 21.55 -4.49
C PRO A 526 12.03 21.71 -3.18
N GLU A 527 12.93 20.76 -2.91
CA GLU A 527 13.80 20.70 -1.74
C GLU A 527 15.03 21.61 -1.87
N ASP A 528 15.35 22.06 -3.08
CA ASP A 528 16.51 22.93 -3.32
C ASP A 528 16.20 24.33 -2.76
N PRO A 529 17.13 24.96 -2.01
CA PRO A 529 16.92 26.31 -1.51
C PRO A 529 16.93 27.32 -2.67
N HIS A 530 15.78 27.97 -2.91
CA HIS A 530 15.62 29.00 -3.94
C HIS A 530 15.51 30.39 -3.32
N SER A 531 15.89 31.43 -4.09
CA SER A 531 15.73 32.82 -3.66
C SER A 531 14.26 33.23 -3.66
N GLN A 532 13.79 33.88 -2.59
CA GLN A 532 12.41 34.37 -2.49
C GLN A 532 12.03 35.30 -3.65
N THR A 533 12.94 36.18 -4.06
CA THR A 533 12.71 37.09 -5.20
C THR A 533 12.46 36.33 -6.51
N LEU A 534 13.08 35.15 -6.69
CA LEU A 534 12.81 34.32 -7.87
C LEU A 534 11.42 33.68 -7.78
N LEU A 535 11.05 33.19 -6.59
CA LEU A 535 9.73 32.59 -6.35
C LEU A 535 8.61 33.62 -6.57
N ASP A 536 8.73 34.82 -6.03
CA ASP A 536 7.77 35.92 -6.22
C ASP A 536 7.56 36.25 -7.71
N ARG A 537 8.66 36.28 -8.49
CA ARG A 537 8.61 36.53 -9.93
C ARG A 537 7.92 35.40 -10.69
N ILE A 538 8.14 34.15 -10.27
CA ILE A 538 7.49 32.98 -10.87
C ILE A 538 5.98 33.02 -10.57
N GLU A 539 5.60 33.33 -9.34
CA GLU A 539 4.19 33.43 -8.94
C GLU A 539 3.48 34.54 -9.70
N HIS A 540 4.11 35.72 -9.83
CA HIS A 540 3.57 36.83 -10.62
C HIS A 540 3.34 36.43 -12.08
N ALA A 541 4.36 35.85 -12.74
CA ALA A 541 4.25 35.42 -14.13
C ALA A 541 3.20 34.30 -14.32
N THR A 542 3.04 33.43 -13.32
CA THR A 542 2.00 32.38 -13.31
C THR A 542 0.62 33.02 -13.25
N ALA A 543 0.41 33.98 -12.34
CA ALA A 543 -0.86 34.69 -12.19
C ALA A 543 -1.23 35.49 -13.44
N GLU A 544 -0.25 36.10 -14.13
CA GLU A 544 -0.48 36.79 -15.41
C GLU A 544 -1.00 35.84 -16.49
N ILE A 545 -0.40 34.66 -16.65
CA ILE A 545 -0.84 33.66 -17.63
C ILE A 545 -2.27 33.22 -17.33
N VAL A 546 -2.56 32.84 -16.07
CA VAL A 546 -3.89 32.37 -15.65
C VAL A 546 -4.94 33.46 -15.85
N SER A 547 -4.64 34.71 -15.47
CA SER A 547 -5.56 35.84 -15.64
C SER A 547 -5.84 36.16 -17.10
N ALA A 548 -4.82 36.07 -17.96
CA ALA A 548 -4.99 36.27 -19.40
C ALA A 548 -5.88 35.21 -20.04
N GLN A 549 -5.68 33.93 -19.67
CA GLN A 549 -6.54 32.85 -20.17
C GLN A 549 -7.95 32.88 -19.57
N MET A 550 -8.10 33.32 -18.32
CA MET A 550 -9.42 33.55 -17.72
C MET A 550 -10.22 34.60 -18.51
N LYS A 551 -9.57 35.73 -18.85
CA LYS A 551 -10.20 36.77 -19.68
C LYS A 551 -10.62 36.22 -21.04
N ARG A 552 -9.73 35.47 -21.69
CA ARG A 552 -10.03 34.81 -22.97
C ARG A 552 -11.21 33.84 -22.87
N ALA A 553 -11.29 33.07 -21.79
CA ALA A 553 -12.42 32.17 -21.55
C ALA A 553 -13.73 32.96 -21.39
N CYS A 554 -13.73 34.07 -20.63
CA CYS A 554 -14.88 34.97 -20.54
C CYS A 554 -15.30 35.52 -21.89
N ASP A 555 -14.37 36.02 -22.70
CA ASP A 555 -14.67 36.58 -24.03
C ASP A 555 -15.33 35.51 -24.94
N VAL A 556 -14.85 34.27 -24.90
CA VAL A 556 -15.42 33.16 -25.68
C VAL A 556 -16.83 32.80 -25.18
N VAL A 557 -17.01 32.65 -23.87
CA VAL A 557 -18.31 32.33 -23.26
C VAL A 557 -19.34 33.42 -23.57
N ASP A 558 -18.93 34.69 -23.49
CA ASP A 558 -19.79 35.84 -23.79
C ASP A 558 -20.22 35.87 -25.26
N SER A 559 -19.32 35.49 -26.18
CA SER A 559 -19.62 35.42 -27.61
C SER A 559 -20.52 34.24 -28.02
N ARG A 560 -20.67 33.22 -27.15
CA ARG A 560 -21.38 31.96 -27.45
C ARG A 560 -22.54 31.66 -26.49
N ARG A 561 -23.19 32.70 -25.96
CA ARG A 561 -24.25 32.56 -24.95
C ARG A 561 -25.43 31.73 -25.43
N GLU A 562 -25.84 31.90 -26.69
CA GLU A 562 -27.01 31.23 -27.25
C GLU A 562 -26.75 29.73 -27.46
N GLU A 563 -25.57 29.37 -27.93
CA GLU A 563 -25.14 27.98 -28.09
C GLU A 563 -24.99 27.28 -26.75
N ILE A 564 -24.43 27.97 -25.74
CA ILE A 564 -24.36 27.45 -24.37
C ILE A 564 -25.76 27.20 -23.82
N ALA A 565 -26.72 28.11 -24.01
CA ALA A 565 -28.09 27.92 -23.55
C ALA A 565 -28.75 26.68 -24.18
N ARG A 566 -28.51 26.43 -25.48
CA ARG A 566 -28.97 25.21 -26.17
C ARG A 566 -28.34 23.95 -25.58
N LEU A 567 -27.03 23.97 -25.32
CA LEU A 567 -26.33 22.84 -24.73
C LEU A 567 -26.83 22.54 -23.30
N VAL A 568 -27.02 23.57 -22.48
CA VAL A 568 -27.57 23.45 -21.13
C VAL A 568 -28.96 22.81 -21.16
N ALA A 569 -29.84 23.25 -22.08
CA ALA A 569 -31.16 22.65 -22.23
C ALA A 569 -31.08 21.14 -22.58
N GLY A 570 -30.18 20.76 -23.50
CA GLY A 570 -29.95 19.35 -23.82
C GLY A 570 -29.41 18.53 -22.64
N LEU A 571 -28.47 19.10 -21.87
CA LEU A 571 -27.93 18.47 -20.67
C LEU A 571 -28.99 18.27 -19.57
N MET A 572 -29.89 19.24 -19.39
CA MET A 572 -31.00 19.11 -18.43
C MET A 572 -32.03 18.07 -18.85
N GLU A 573 -32.15 17.76 -20.15
CA GLU A 573 -33.03 16.70 -20.65
C GLU A 573 -32.40 15.30 -20.54
N ARG A 574 -31.13 15.14 -20.95
CA ARG A 574 -30.50 13.82 -21.16
C ARG A 574 -29.39 13.47 -20.18
N ASP A 575 -29.00 14.39 -19.31
CA ASP A 575 -27.86 14.32 -18.37
C ASP A 575 -26.47 14.17 -19.00
N THR A 576 -26.38 13.66 -20.23
CA THR A 576 -25.15 13.36 -20.93
C THR A 576 -25.37 13.59 -22.43
N LEU A 577 -24.39 14.22 -23.08
CA LEU A 577 -24.38 14.44 -24.52
C LEU A 577 -23.05 13.99 -25.11
N ASP A 578 -23.11 13.29 -26.25
CA ASP A 578 -21.94 12.84 -27.00
C ASP A 578 -21.47 13.90 -28.02
N ALA A 579 -20.30 13.70 -28.62
CA ALA A 579 -19.67 14.64 -29.56
C ALA A 579 -20.62 15.12 -30.68
N ASP A 580 -21.38 14.22 -31.29
CA ASP A 580 -22.29 14.55 -32.39
C ASP A 580 -23.41 15.49 -31.92
N GLU A 581 -24.02 15.20 -30.76
CA GLU A 581 -25.06 16.04 -30.15
C GLU A 581 -24.52 17.41 -29.70
N ILE A 582 -23.28 17.44 -29.20
CA ILE A 582 -22.58 18.69 -28.87
C ILE A 582 -22.38 19.52 -30.14
N HIS A 583 -21.95 18.90 -31.24
CA HIS A 583 -21.77 19.59 -32.51
C HIS A 583 -23.09 20.12 -33.06
N GLU A 584 -24.20 19.39 -32.93
CA GLU A 584 -25.53 19.87 -33.30
C GLU A 584 -25.97 21.08 -32.47
N ALA A 585 -25.71 21.09 -31.15
CA ALA A 585 -26.01 22.22 -30.29
C ALA A 585 -25.23 23.50 -30.65
N PHE A 586 -24.02 23.35 -31.21
CA PHE A 586 -23.15 24.45 -31.63
C PHE A 586 -23.17 24.72 -33.15
N ALA A 587 -23.90 23.92 -33.94
CA ALA A 587 -24.08 24.19 -35.36
C ALA A 587 -24.95 25.44 -35.54
N ALA A 588 -24.52 26.33 -36.45
CA ALA A 588 -25.23 27.55 -36.78
C ALA A 588 -26.59 27.21 -37.40
N GLN A 589 -27.64 27.91 -36.99
CA GLN A 589 -28.96 27.85 -37.62
C GLN A 589 -28.91 28.55 -38.99
N ASP A 590 -28.39 27.89 -40.03
CA ASP A 590 -28.61 28.35 -41.41
C ASP A 590 -29.87 27.73 -42.05
N GLU A 591 -30.55 26.78 -41.39
CA GLU A 591 -31.70 26.07 -41.98
C GLU A 591 -33.09 26.61 -41.61
N GLN A 592 -33.24 27.50 -40.63
CA GLN A 592 -34.56 28.06 -40.26
C GLN A 592 -34.86 29.45 -40.86
N ALA A 593 -33.94 30.04 -41.62
CA ALA A 593 -34.15 31.30 -42.34
C ALA A 593 -34.45 31.12 -43.85
N ALA A 594 -34.52 29.88 -44.34
CA ALA A 594 -34.73 29.55 -45.75
C ALA A 594 -36.01 28.74 -46.04
N ALA A 595 -36.99 28.74 -45.13
CA ALA A 595 -38.30 28.12 -45.30
C ALA A 595 -39.43 29.16 -45.41
#